data_AF-A0A8C2JJT3-F1
#
_entry.id   AF-A0A8C2JJT3-F1
#
_cell.length_a   1.000
_cell.length_b   1.000
_cell.length_c   1.000
_cell.angle_alpha   90.00
_cell.angle_beta   90.00
_cell.angle_gamma   90.00
#
_symmetry.space_group_name_H-M   'P 1'
#
loop_
_entity.id
_entity.type
_entity.pdbx_description
1 polymer ?
#
loop_
_entity_poly.entity_id
_entity_poly.type
_entity_poly.pdbx_seq_one_letter_code
_entity_poly.pdbx_strand_id
1 'polypeptide(L)'
;MLGSHFDQNFMSISPPEDKYAGQDDLNESELFKRPTGTMPKEIKAMEFEIQHGKKYKPSKKLRRRLQLWLWSYAFCPVVHTWQDLGNRFWPRYVKVGSCYNKRSCSVPEGMVCKPAKSSHFTVLRWRCLQKKGGLKCVWIPVQYPIISECKCSCP
;
A
#
# COMPACT_ATOMS: atom_id res chain seq x y z
N MET A 1 19.64 12.05 -18.21
CA MET A 1 18.51 12.59 -17.40
C MET A 1 17.46 11.49 -17.24
N LEU A 2 16.55 11.60 -16.26
CA LEU A 2 15.60 10.53 -15.90
C LEU A 2 14.67 10.08 -17.04
N GLY A 3 14.43 10.96 -18.02
CA GLY A 3 13.77 10.61 -19.29
C GLY A 3 12.38 10.01 -19.08
N SER A 4 12.13 8.86 -19.71
CA SER A 4 10.85 8.12 -19.65
C SER A 4 10.52 7.53 -18.28
N HIS A 5 11.43 7.57 -17.31
CA HIS A 5 11.17 7.07 -15.96
C HIS A 5 10.49 8.10 -15.04
N PHE A 6 10.31 9.33 -15.50
CA PHE A 6 9.60 10.36 -14.73
C PHE A 6 8.09 10.14 -14.83
N ASP A 7 7.43 9.89 -13.70
CA ASP A 7 5.97 9.75 -13.61
C ASP A 7 5.41 10.86 -12.71
N GLN A 8 4.67 11.80 -13.30
CA GLN A 8 4.10 12.94 -12.59
C GLN A 8 3.07 12.55 -11.52
N ASN A 9 2.47 11.35 -11.62
CA ASN A 9 1.52 10.87 -10.61
C ASN A 9 2.23 10.41 -9.32
N PHE A 10 3.51 10.01 -9.43
CA PHE A 10 4.30 9.44 -8.35
C PHE A 10 5.56 10.23 -8.01
N MET A 11 5.90 11.27 -8.78
CA MET A 11 7.10 12.08 -8.59
C MET A 11 6.80 13.57 -8.77
N SER A 12 7.41 14.39 -7.93
CA SER A 12 7.33 15.85 -8.04
C SER A 12 8.67 16.51 -7.71
N ILE A 13 8.93 17.63 -8.38
CA ILE A 13 10.11 18.47 -8.13
C ILE A 13 9.80 19.49 -7.03
N SER A 14 8.58 20.01 -6.99
CA SER A 14 8.08 20.92 -5.95
C SER A 14 7.34 20.17 -4.85
N PRO A 15 7.25 20.74 -3.64
CA PRO A 15 6.37 20.21 -2.60
C PRO A 15 4.93 20.05 -3.14
N PRO A 16 4.30 18.89 -2.96
CA PRO A 16 2.93 18.67 -3.37
C PRO A 16 1.94 19.46 -2.49
N GLU A 17 0.82 19.88 -3.07
CA GLU A 17 -0.22 20.68 -2.39
C GLU A 17 -0.97 19.90 -1.31
N ASP A 18 -1.14 18.59 -1.52
CA ASP A 18 -1.59 17.66 -0.50
C ASP A 18 -0.52 17.61 0.60
N LYS A 19 -0.77 18.34 1.69
CA LYS A 19 0.00 18.28 2.94
C LYS A 19 0.30 16.81 3.25
N TYR A 20 1.46 16.54 3.83
CA TYR A 20 1.95 15.23 4.28
C TYR A 20 0.94 14.51 5.20
N ALA A 21 -0.20 14.10 4.66
CA ALA A 21 -1.31 13.49 5.36
C ALA A 21 -0.77 12.13 5.77
N GLY A 22 -0.41 12.05 7.05
CA GLY A 22 0.00 10.81 7.64
C GLY A 22 -1.19 9.85 7.62
N GLN A 23 -0.93 8.61 8.02
CA GLN A 23 -1.99 7.65 8.26
C GLN A 23 -2.99 8.12 9.35
N ASP A 24 -2.65 9.19 10.08
CA ASP A 24 -3.42 9.87 11.13
C ASP A 24 -4.57 10.72 10.62
N ASP A 25 -4.48 11.27 9.41
CA ASP A 25 -5.51 12.17 8.86
C ASP A 25 -6.54 11.46 7.95
N LEU A 26 -6.37 10.16 7.75
CA LEU A 26 -7.25 9.38 6.89
C LEU A 26 -8.50 8.96 7.66
N ASN A 27 -9.64 9.55 7.29
CA ASN A 27 -10.95 9.10 7.76
C ASN A 27 -11.13 7.60 7.50
N GLU A 28 -11.56 6.83 8.49
CA GLU A 28 -11.85 5.39 8.34
C GLU A 28 -12.82 5.14 7.16
N SER A 29 -13.76 6.06 6.91
CA SER A 29 -14.69 6.01 5.78
C SER A 29 -13.99 6.07 4.40
N GLU A 30 -12.85 6.74 4.27
CA GLU A 30 -12.05 6.72 3.05
C GLU A 30 -11.17 5.47 2.92
N LEU A 31 -10.93 4.76 4.03
CA LEU A 31 -10.24 3.47 4.08
C LEU A 31 -11.15 2.29 3.78
N PHE A 32 -12.46 2.43 4.02
CA PHE A 32 -13.51 1.53 3.51
C PHE A 32 -13.73 1.67 2.00
N LYS A 33 -12.65 1.86 1.22
CA LYS A 33 -12.75 1.72 -0.23
C LYS A 33 -13.24 0.30 -0.51
N ARG A 34 -14.17 0.19 -1.45
CA ARG A 34 -14.59 -1.10 -1.98
C ARG A 34 -13.31 -1.86 -2.36
N PRO A 35 -13.13 -3.10 -1.89
CA PRO A 35 -11.94 -3.86 -2.23
C PRO A 35 -11.77 -3.88 -3.75
N THR A 36 -10.58 -3.50 -4.20
CA THR A 36 -10.23 -3.49 -5.61
C THR A 36 -9.84 -4.89 -6.07
N GLY A 37 -10.19 -5.23 -7.31
CA GLY A 37 -9.89 -6.53 -7.89
C GLY A 37 -10.93 -7.61 -7.60
N THR A 38 -10.53 -8.88 -7.71
CA THR A 38 -11.41 -10.04 -7.54
C THR A 38 -11.40 -10.54 -6.11
N MET A 39 -12.55 -10.97 -5.61
CA MET A 39 -12.66 -11.63 -4.31
C MET A 39 -11.69 -12.83 -4.20
N PRO A 40 -10.88 -12.92 -3.13
CA PRO A 40 -9.99 -14.05 -2.88
C PRO A 40 -10.75 -15.38 -2.95
N LYS A 41 -10.10 -16.42 -3.51
CA LYS A 41 -10.72 -17.73 -3.73
C LYS A 41 -11.16 -18.36 -2.41
N GLU A 42 -10.41 -18.10 -1.35
CA GLU A 42 -10.64 -18.57 0.02
C GLU A 42 -11.97 -18.03 0.56
N ILE A 43 -12.24 -16.73 0.37
CA ILE A 43 -13.50 -16.09 0.79
C ILE A 43 -14.64 -16.54 -0.11
N LYS A 44 -14.41 -16.64 -1.42
CA LYS A 44 -15.43 -17.05 -2.40
C LYS A 44 -15.89 -18.49 -2.17
N ALA A 45 -14.99 -19.39 -1.78
CA ALA A 45 -15.29 -20.79 -1.50
C ALA A 45 -15.95 -21.00 -0.12
N MET A 46 -15.83 -20.04 0.80
CA MET A 46 -16.33 -20.17 2.17
C MET A 46 -17.82 -20.49 2.21
N GLU A 47 -18.17 -21.55 2.94
CA GLU A 47 -19.53 -21.89 3.35
C GLU A 47 -19.68 -21.52 4.82
N PHE A 48 -20.79 -20.86 5.19
CA PHE A 48 -21.06 -20.52 6.57
C PHE A 48 -22.05 -21.54 7.11
N GLU A 49 -21.69 -22.29 8.15
CA GLU A 49 -22.62 -23.17 8.87
C GLU A 49 -22.95 -22.52 10.21
N ILE A 50 -24.23 -22.27 10.47
CA ILE A 50 -24.67 -21.71 11.75
C ILE A 50 -24.94 -22.88 12.69
N GLN A 51 -24.15 -23.00 13.76
CA GLN A 51 -24.21 -24.12 14.70
C GLN A 51 -25.24 -23.96 15.84
N HIS A 52 -26.15 -22.98 15.75
CA HIS A 52 -27.22 -22.84 16.74
C HIS A 52 -28.38 -23.81 16.45
N GLY A 53 -28.27 -25.02 17.00
CA GLY A 53 -29.38 -25.98 17.19
C GLY A 53 -29.84 -26.78 15.96
N LYS A 54 -29.77 -26.22 14.75
CA LYS A 54 -29.97 -26.95 13.48
C LYS A 54 -28.93 -26.46 12.48
N LYS A 55 -28.21 -27.38 11.81
CA LYS A 55 -27.26 -27.06 10.73
C LYS A 55 -28.01 -26.39 9.56
N TYR A 56 -28.21 -25.09 9.67
CA TYR A 56 -28.91 -24.32 8.65
C TYR A 56 -27.90 -23.67 7.72
N LYS A 57 -27.94 -24.06 6.44
CA LYS A 57 -27.17 -23.38 5.41
C LYS A 57 -27.83 -22.02 5.14
N PRO A 58 -27.11 -20.90 5.28
CA PRO A 58 -27.66 -19.59 5.02
C PRO A 58 -28.10 -19.49 3.56
N SER A 59 -29.11 -18.66 3.31
CA SER A 59 -29.59 -18.41 1.95
C SER A 59 -28.44 -17.94 1.06
N LYS A 60 -28.52 -18.22 -0.25
CA LYS A 60 -27.51 -17.76 -1.23
C LYS A 60 -27.25 -16.25 -1.12
N LYS A 61 -28.30 -15.46 -0.85
CA LYS A 61 -28.22 -14.00 -0.63
C LYS A 61 -27.43 -13.65 0.64
N LEU A 62 -27.70 -14.33 1.76
CA LEU A 62 -26.98 -14.10 3.02
C LEU A 62 -25.51 -14.54 2.90
N ARG A 63 -25.24 -15.72 2.33
CA ARG A 63 -23.87 -16.19 2.04
C ARG A 63 -23.09 -15.15 1.24
N ARG A 64 -23.67 -14.62 0.15
CA ARG A 64 -23.02 -13.59 -0.67
C ARG A 64 -22.74 -12.31 0.12
N ARG A 65 -23.65 -11.87 0.98
CA ARG A 65 -23.46 -10.70 1.85
C ARG A 65 -22.33 -10.91 2.86
N LEU A 66 -22.27 -12.09 3.49
CA LEU A 66 -21.19 -12.44 4.42
C LEU A 66 -19.82 -12.50 3.73
N GLN A 67 -19.74 -13.08 2.52
CA GLN A 67 -18.50 -13.08 1.72
C GLN A 67 -18.05 -11.65 1.36
N LEU A 68 -18.98 -10.78 0.97
CA LEU A 68 -18.67 -9.37 0.69
C LEU A 68 -18.20 -8.63 1.94
N TRP A 69 -18.85 -8.87 3.08
CA TRP A 69 -18.46 -8.29 4.36
C TRP A 69 -17.06 -8.74 4.78
N LEU A 70 -16.77 -10.05 4.76
CA LEU A 70 -15.43 -10.58 5.05
C LEU A 70 -14.38 -10.03 4.10
N TRP A 71 -14.69 -9.93 2.82
CA TRP A 71 -13.76 -9.37 1.83
C TRP A 71 -13.46 -7.91 2.12
N SER A 72 -14.47 -7.10 2.43
CA SER A 72 -14.27 -5.70 2.83
C SER A 72 -13.50 -5.57 4.14
N TYR A 73 -13.78 -6.44 5.12
CA TYR A 73 -13.16 -6.39 6.43
C TYR A 73 -11.68 -6.75 6.36
N ALA A 74 -11.34 -7.83 5.64
CA ALA A 74 -9.97 -8.32 5.46
C ALA A 74 -9.18 -7.62 4.35
N PHE A 75 -9.79 -6.68 3.62
CA PHE A 75 -9.10 -5.93 2.58
C PHE A 75 -8.07 -4.96 3.18
N CYS A 76 -6.86 -5.01 2.63
CA CYS A 76 -5.74 -4.18 3.03
C CYS A 76 -5.39 -3.19 1.92
N PRO A 77 -5.85 -1.93 1.98
CA PRO A 77 -5.52 -0.94 0.98
C PRO A 77 -4.05 -0.48 1.10
N VAL A 78 -3.46 -0.13 -0.05
CA VAL A 78 -2.24 0.68 -0.10
C VAL A 78 -2.64 2.15 0.00
N VAL A 79 -2.20 2.79 1.08
CA VAL A 79 -2.34 4.21 1.31
C VAL A 79 -1.13 4.91 0.69
N HIS A 80 -1.36 5.98 -0.05
CA HIS A 80 -0.28 6.73 -0.68
C HIS A 80 -0.02 8.04 0.05
N THR A 81 1.24 8.32 0.33
CA THR A 81 1.68 9.58 0.95
C THR A 81 2.88 10.12 0.19
N TRP A 82 3.02 11.44 0.17
CA TRP A 82 4.21 12.08 -0.40
C TRP A 82 5.38 12.04 0.60
N GLN A 83 6.54 11.60 0.12
CA GLN A 83 7.78 11.50 0.88
C GLN A 83 8.82 12.44 0.27
N ASP A 84 9.44 13.25 1.14
CA ASP A 84 10.60 14.05 0.79
C ASP A 84 11.88 13.20 0.95
N LEU A 85 12.60 12.97 -0.15
CA LEU A 85 13.88 12.26 -0.17
C LEU A 85 15.09 13.19 0.06
N GLY A 86 14.86 14.50 0.05
CA GLY A 86 15.85 15.55 0.23
C GLY A 86 16.71 15.83 -1.01
N ASN A 87 17.63 16.77 -0.86
CA ASN A 87 18.40 17.37 -1.97
C ASN A 87 19.42 16.42 -2.63
N ARG A 88 19.61 15.21 -2.09
CA ARG A 88 20.46 14.17 -2.69
C ARG A 88 19.71 13.28 -3.68
N PHE A 89 18.41 13.53 -3.88
CA PHE A 89 17.58 12.79 -4.80
C PHE A 89 16.91 13.73 -5.80
N TRP A 90 16.70 13.22 -7.00
CA TRP A 90 15.95 13.91 -8.04
C TRP A 90 15.05 12.90 -8.78
N PRO A 91 13.73 13.13 -8.89
CA PRO A 91 12.95 14.19 -8.23
C PRO A 91 12.97 14.05 -6.70
N ARG A 92 12.84 15.18 -5.98
CA ARG A 92 12.97 15.22 -4.50
C ARG A 92 11.78 14.56 -3.81
N TYR A 93 10.57 14.76 -4.34
CA TYR A 93 9.33 14.28 -3.74
C TYR A 93 8.82 13.08 -4.52
N VAL A 94 8.52 11.99 -3.80
CA VAL A 94 7.96 10.77 -4.39
C VAL A 94 6.74 10.32 -3.61
N LYS A 95 5.74 9.78 -4.30
CA LYS A 95 4.55 9.22 -3.68
C LYS A 95 4.82 7.75 -3.34
N VAL A 96 4.87 7.43 -2.05
CA VAL A 96 5.16 6.09 -1.54
C VAL A 96 3.89 5.43 -1.02
N GLY A 97 3.79 4.12 -1.20
CA GLY A 97 2.73 3.30 -0.62
C GLY A 97 3.07 2.89 0.81
N SER A 98 2.05 2.79 1.67
CA SER A 98 2.11 2.23 3.02
C SER A 98 0.85 1.40 3.30
N CYS A 99 0.94 0.41 4.18
CA CYS A 99 -0.20 -0.41 4.58
C CYS A 99 -0.91 0.17 5.79
N TYR A 100 -2.24 0.21 5.77
CA TYR A 100 -3.04 0.65 6.91
C TYR A 100 -3.11 -0.41 8.02
N ASN A 101 -2.44 -0.16 9.14
CA ASN A 101 -2.26 -1.13 10.22
C ASN A 101 -2.95 -0.75 11.55
N LYS A 102 -3.80 0.28 11.57
CA LYS A 102 -4.47 0.75 12.80
C LYS A 102 -5.68 -0.08 13.23
N ARG A 103 -6.12 -1.03 12.39
CA ARG A 103 -7.22 -1.94 12.69
C ARG A 103 -6.82 -3.39 12.40
N SER A 104 -7.48 -4.33 13.09
CA SER A 104 -7.39 -5.74 12.72
C SER A 104 -8.01 -5.97 11.35
N CYS A 105 -7.38 -6.83 10.56
CA CYS A 105 -7.89 -7.33 9.28
C CYS A 105 -8.42 -8.77 9.37
N SER A 106 -8.43 -9.38 10.56
CA SER A 106 -8.91 -10.75 10.79
C SER A 106 -10.03 -10.85 11.82
N VAL A 107 -10.77 -11.96 11.75
CA VAL A 107 -11.77 -12.39 12.74
C VAL A 107 -11.39 -13.79 13.24
N PRO A 108 -11.15 -14.01 14.55
CA PRO A 108 -11.07 -12.99 15.60
C PRO A 108 -9.91 -12.01 15.37
N GLU A 109 -9.92 -10.91 16.12
CA GLU A 109 -8.90 -9.88 15.98
C GLU A 109 -7.50 -10.40 16.30
N GLY A 110 -6.49 -9.93 15.55
CA GLY A 110 -5.09 -10.29 15.81
C GLY A 110 -4.14 -10.11 14.63
N MET A 111 -4.62 -10.17 13.39
CA MET A 111 -3.80 -9.92 12.20
C MET A 111 -3.90 -8.45 11.77
N VAL A 112 -2.82 -7.95 11.15
CA VAL A 112 -2.73 -6.57 10.65
C VAL A 112 -2.30 -6.55 9.19
N CYS A 113 -2.64 -5.48 8.48
CA CYS A 113 -2.20 -5.31 7.10
C CYS A 113 -0.70 -5.01 7.04
N LYS A 114 0.04 -5.84 6.29
CA LYS A 114 1.47 -5.68 6.07
C LYS A 114 1.80 -5.63 4.57
N PRO A 115 2.98 -5.09 4.20
CA PRO A 115 3.46 -5.11 2.83
C PRO A 115 3.57 -6.54 2.30
N ALA A 116 2.99 -6.79 1.13
CA ALA A 116 2.99 -8.10 0.48
C ALA A 116 3.76 -8.11 -0.83
N LYS A 117 3.77 -6.98 -1.56
CA LYS A 117 4.60 -6.80 -2.74
C LYS A 117 5.19 -5.39 -2.76
N SER A 118 6.38 -5.30 -3.33
CA SER A 118 7.02 -4.04 -3.68
C SER A 118 7.15 -3.92 -5.20
N SER A 119 7.08 -2.69 -5.68
CA SER A 119 7.51 -2.27 -7.01
C SER A 119 8.70 -1.31 -6.86
N HIS A 120 9.21 -0.82 -7.98
CA HIS A 120 10.30 0.15 -7.97
C HIS A 120 10.03 1.27 -8.96
N PHE A 121 10.46 2.48 -8.61
CA PHE A 121 10.64 3.56 -9.56
C PHE A 121 12.11 3.93 -9.66
N THR A 122 12.51 4.43 -10.82
CA THR A 122 13.88 4.91 -11.01
C THR A 122 13.95 6.38 -10.62
N VAL A 123 14.85 6.73 -9.70
CA VAL A 123 15.18 8.11 -9.30
C VAL A 123 16.67 8.35 -9.49
N LEU A 124 17.11 9.59 -9.51
CA LEU A 124 18.54 9.92 -9.46
C LEU A 124 18.98 10.12 -8.02
N ARG A 125 20.16 9.62 -7.67
CA ARG A 125 20.84 9.87 -6.40
C ARG A 125 22.15 10.62 -6.67
N TRP A 126 22.38 11.71 -5.95
CA TRP A 126 23.63 12.45 -5.96
C TRP A 126 24.66 11.67 -5.14
N ARG A 127 25.64 11.09 -5.84
CA ARG A 127 26.68 10.27 -5.23
C ARG A 127 28.04 10.93 -5.43
N CYS A 128 28.72 11.18 -4.32
CA CYS A 128 30.10 11.65 -4.30
C CYS A 128 31.05 10.49 -4.04
N LEU A 129 32.10 10.39 -4.86
CA LEU A 129 33.16 9.39 -4.73
C LEU A 129 34.49 10.11 -4.58
N GLN A 130 35.30 9.65 -3.63
CA GLN A 130 36.69 10.08 -3.52
C GLN A 130 37.49 9.45 -4.66
N LYS A 131 38.16 10.29 -5.45
CA LYS A 131 39.11 9.86 -6.49
C LYS A 131 40.47 10.52 -6.22
N LYS A 132 41.54 9.94 -6.76
CA LYS A 132 42.87 10.57 -6.73
C LYS A 132 42.75 11.94 -7.40
N GLY A 133 42.82 13.02 -6.61
CA GLY A 133 42.61 14.40 -7.06
C GLY A 133 41.34 15.12 -6.55
N GLY A 134 40.50 14.47 -5.72
CA GLY A 134 39.41 15.14 -5.00
C GLY A 134 38.06 14.41 -5.02
N LEU A 135 37.04 15.06 -4.46
CA LEU A 135 35.67 14.57 -4.41
C LEU A 135 34.97 14.81 -5.76
N LYS A 136 34.57 13.75 -6.46
CA LYS A 136 33.75 13.86 -7.68
C LYS A 136 32.33 13.40 -7.39
N CYS A 137 31.35 14.25 -7.64
CA CYS A 137 29.94 13.93 -7.47
C CYS A 137 29.21 13.83 -8.81
N VAL A 138 28.30 12.86 -8.92
CA VAL A 138 27.50 12.61 -10.12
C VAL A 138 26.09 12.13 -9.75
N TRP A 139 25.13 12.41 -10.62
CA TRP A 139 23.81 11.79 -10.55
C TRP A 139 23.87 10.37 -11.10
N ILE A 140 23.40 9.40 -10.32
CA ILE A 140 23.28 8.01 -10.76
C ILE A 140 21.81 7.56 -10.68
N PRO A 141 21.31 6.79 -11.66
CA PRO A 141 19.99 6.17 -11.54
C PRO A 141 20.05 5.09 -10.45
N VAL A 142 19.03 5.08 -9.60
CA VAL A 142 18.84 4.06 -8.56
C VAL A 142 17.38 3.62 -8.55
N GLN A 143 17.15 2.33 -8.26
CA GLN A 143 15.81 1.80 -8.05
C GLN A 143 15.37 2.11 -6.62
N TYR A 144 14.28 2.84 -6.47
CA TYR A 144 13.68 3.16 -5.17
C TYR A 144 12.46 2.25 -4.95
N PRO A 145 12.48 1.40 -3.89
CA PRO A 145 11.38 0.47 -3.64
C PRO A 145 10.15 1.21 -3.10
N ILE A 146 8.98 0.81 -3.58
CA ILE A 146 7.68 1.29 -3.10
C ILE A 146 6.73 0.12 -2.84
N ILE A 147 5.87 0.23 -1.83
CA ILE A 147 4.86 -0.80 -1.55
C ILE A 147 3.77 -0.72 -2.62
N SER A 148 3.49 -1.84 -3.28
CA SER A 148 2.47 -1.95 -4.34
C SER A 148 1.25 -2.78 -3.93
N GLU A 149 1.40 -3.68 -2.95
CA GLU A 149 0.29 -4.48 -2.42
C GLU A 149 0.44 -4.69 -0.90
N CYS A 150 -0.69 -4.72 -0.20
CA CYS A 150 -0.78 -5.06 1.22
C CYS A 150 -1.64 -6.31 1.40
N LYS A 151 -1.32 -7.15 2.39
CA LYS A 151 -2.11 -8.33 2.76
C LYS A 151 -2.29 -8.42 4.27
N CYS A 152 -3.37 -9.08 4.67
CA CYS A 152 -3.61 -9.41 6.06
C CYS A 152 -2.66 -10.53 6.50
N SER A 153 -1.88 -10.30 7.55
CA SER A 153 -0.90 -11.26 8.07
C SER A 153 -0.72 -11.13 9.58
N CYS A 154 -0.13 -12.13 10.22
CA CYS A 154 0.19 -12.07 11.64
C CYS A 154 1.15 -10.90 11.97
N PRO A 155 1.10 -10.36 13.20
CA PRO A 155 1.99 -9.29 13.69
C PRO A 155 3.48 -9.61 13.60
#